data_AF-A0A8J4SMR6-F1
#
_entry.id   AF-A0A8J4SMR6-F1
#
_cell.length_a   1.000
_cell.length_b   1.000
_cell.length_c   1.000
_cell.angle_alpha   90.00
_cell.angle_beta   90.00
_cell.angle_gamma   90.00
#
_symmetry.space_group_name_H-M   'P 1'
#
loop_
_entity.id
_entity.type
_entity.pdbx_description
1 polymer ?
#
loop_
_entity_poly.entity_id
_entity_poly.type
_entity_poly.pdbx_seq_one_letter_code
_entity_poly.pdbx_strand_id
1 'polypeptide(L)'
;MIVSDIWKGFGFGTVVYLAALTSIDPGLYEAAVIDGAKRWKQTIYITLPLLMPTIVLMTVLSLGNVLNAGFDQIYNLYSPVVYQTGDIIDTYVYRLGIQQAQYSIVED
;
A
#
# COMPACT_ATOMS: atom_id res chain seq x y z
N MET A 1 15.54 -11.76 6.90
CA MET A 1 14.92 -10.96 7.98
C MET A 1 13.52 -10.43 7.61
N ILE A 2 13.19 -10.27 6.32
CA ILE A 2 11.84 -9.83 5.90
C ILE A 2 10.72 -10.79 6.34
N VAL A 3 10.93 -12.11 6.25
CA VAL A 3 9.91 -13.10 6.61
C VAL A 3 9.60 -13.10 8.11
N SER A 4 10.60 -12.91 8.97
CA SER A 4 10.40 -12.84 10.43
C SER A 4 9.63 -11.59 10.85
N ASP A 5 9.86 -10.47 10.17
CA ASP A 5 9.15 -9.22 10.44
C ASP A 5 7.69 -9.29 9.97
N ILE A 6 7.44 -9.89 8.81
CA ILE A 6 6.08 -10.19 8.34
C ILE A 6 5.38 -11.11 9.35
N TRP A 7 6.03 -12.19 9.80
CA TRP A 7 5.45 -13.11 10.77
C TRP A 7 5.07 -12.44 12.09
N LYS A 8 5.92 -11.55 12.61
CA LYS A 8 5.65 -10.77 13.83
C LYS A 8 4.44 -9.85 13.68
N GLY A 9 4.30 -9.17 12.53
CA GLY A 9 3.17 -8.28 12.25
C GLY A 9 1.87 -9.02 11.88
N PHE A 10 1.99 -10.23 11.33
CA PHE A 10 0.88 -10.99 10.79
C PHE A 10 -0.19 -11.34 11.83
N GLY A 11 0.22 -11.64 13.06
CA GLY A 11 -0.69 -12.02 14.14
C GLY A 11 -1.73 -10.94 14.45
N PHE A 12 -1.31 -9.71 14.68
CA PHE A 12 -2.22 -8.61 15.01
C PHE A 12 -3.12 -8.24 13.83
N GLY A 13 -2.56 -8.14 12.61
CA GLY A 13 -3.36 -7.84 11.41
C GLY A 13 -4.47 -8.86 11.16
N THR A 14 -4.19 -10.15 11.40
CA THR A 14 -5.18 -11.23 11.24
C THR A 14 -6.36 -11.08 12.19
N VAL A 15 -6.11 -10.73 13.47
CA VAL A 15 -7.19 -10.51 14.46
C VAL A 15 -8.11 -9.37 14.02
N VAL A 16 -7.53 -8.26 13.53
CA VAL A 16 -8.30 -7.11 13.05
C VAL A 16 -9.16 -7.48 11.84
N TYR A 17 -8.59 -8.19 10.86
CA TYR A 17 -9.36 -8.62 9.69
C TYR A 17 -10.46 -9.62 10.04
N LEU A 18 -10.22 -10.54 10.98
CA LEU A 18 -11.26 -11.46 11.45
C LEU A 18 -12.39 -10.73 12.17
N ALA A 19 -12.07 -9.76 13.04
CA ALA A 19 -13.07 -8.95 13.71
C ALA A 19 -13.94 -8.17 12.70
N ALA A 20 -13.30 -7.55 11.70
CA ALA A 20 -14.02 -6.88 10.62
C ALA A 20 -14.88 -7.86 9.80
N LEU A 21 -14.39 -9.07 9.53
CA LEU A 21 -15.17 -10.09 8.82
C LEU A 21 -16.43 -10.50 9.60
N THR A 22 -16.35 -10.63 10.92
CA THR A 22 -17.51 -10.97 11.77
C THR A 22 -18.56 -9.87 11.84
N SER A 23 -18.22 -8.63 11.47
CA SER A 23 -19.17 -7.52 11.42
C SER A 23 -20.01 -7.49 10.14
N ILE A 24 -19.65 -8.29 9.12
CA ILE A 24 -20.39 -8.36 7.87
C ILE A 24 -21.69 -9.15 8.09
N ASP A 25 -22.81 -8.58 7.66
CA ASP A 25 -24.12 -9.23 7.73
C ASP A 25 -24.13 -10.56 6.95
N PRO A 26 -24.45 -11.69 7.61
CA PRO A 26 -24.62 -13.00 6.96
C PRO A 26 -25.66 -12.98 5.83
N GLY A 27 -26.68 -12.12 5.91
CA GLY A 27 -27.75 -12.03 4.90
C GLY A 27 -27.24 -11.71 3.49
N LEU A 28 -26.13 -10.98 3.37
CA LEU A 28 -25.47 -10.72 2.08
C LEU A 28 -24.94 -12.01 1.44
N TYR A 29 -24.40 -12.92 2.23
CA TYR A 29 -23.89 -14.19 1.74
C TYR A 29 -25.02 -15.15 1.39
N GLU A 30 -26.10 -15.16 2.18
CA GLU A 30 -27.29 -15.98 1.89
C GLU A 30 -27.98 -15.53 0.60
N ALA A 31 -28.19 -14.24 0.42
CA ALA A 31 -28.72 -13.66 -0.82
C ALA A 31 -27.84 -14.02 -2.02
N ALA A 32 -26.52 -13.89 -1.88
CA ALA A 32 -25.59 -14.23 -2.96
C ALA A 32 -25.59 -15.73 -3.30
N VAL A 33 -25.83 -16.62 -2.32
CA VAL A 33 -26.00 -18.06 -2.58
C VAL A 33 -27.30 -18.32 -3.35
N ILE A 34 -28.39 -17.62 -3.02
CA ILE A 34 -29.67 -17.70 -3.74
C ILE A 34 -29.49 -17.24 -5.20
N ASP A 35 -28.69 -16.19 -5.43
CA ASP A 35 -28.33 -15.69 -6.76
C ASP A 35 -27.29 -16.57 -7.51
N GLY A 36 -26.88 -17.70 -6.92
CA GLY A 36 -25.95 -18.65 -7.53
C GLY A 36 -24.47 -18.25 -7.47
N ALA A 37 -24.10 -17.29 -6.62
CA ALA A 37 -22.71 -16.89 -6.43
C ALA A 37 -21.92 -17.95 -5.64
N LYS A 38 -20.86 -18.50 -6.27
CA LYS A 38 -19.88 -19.39 -5.61
C LYS A 38 -18.97 -18.61 -4.66
N ARG A 39 -18.28 -19.33 -3.75
CA ARG A 39 -17.38 -18.76 -2.73
C ARG A 39 -16.41 -17.71 -3.25
N TRP A 40 -15.79 -17.93 -4.42
CA TRP A 40 -14.90 -16.95 -5.03
C TRP A 40 -15.57 -15.61 -5.37
N LYS A 41 -16.80 -15.66 -5.90
CA LYS A 41 -17.60 -14.45 -6.18
C LYS A 41 -17.99 -13.77 -4.87
N GLN A 42 -18.37 -14.53 -3.85
CA GLN A 42 -18.68 -13.96 -2.53
C GLN A 42 -17.45 -13.23 -1.95
N THR A 43 -16.26 -13.81 -2.07
CA THR A 43 -15.02 -13.16 -1.61
C THR A 43 -14.75 -11.86 -2.36
N ILE A 44 -14.82 -11.84 -3.69
CA ILE A 44 -14.47 -10.65 -4.48
C ILE A 44 -15.53 -9.55 -4.40
N TYR A 45 -16.83 -9.91 -4.38
CA TYR A 45 -17.93 -8.95 -4.53
C TYR A 45 -18.61 -8.60 -3.21
N ILE A 46 -18.39 -9.37 -2.14
CA ILE A 46 -18.97 -9.11 -0.81
C ILE A 46 -17.84 -8.89 0.19
N THR A 47 -16.99 -9.88 0.40
CA THR A 47 -15.99 -9.83 1.47
C THR A 47 -14.94 -8.73 1.24
N LEU A 48 -14.31 -8.70 0.06
CA LEU A 48 -13.23 -7.77 -0.25
C LEU A 48 -13.71 -6.30 -0.21
N PRO A 49 -14.82 -5.92 -0.88
CA PRO A 49 -15.29 -4.53 -0.91
C PRO A 49 -15.73 -4.05 0.48
N LEU A 50 -16.38 -4.92 1.27
CA LEU A 50 -16.79 -4.57 2.64
C LEU A 50 -15.60 -4.47 3.61
N LEU A 51 -14.51 -5.20 3.36
CA LEU A 51 -13.28 -5.08 4.15
C LEU A 51 -12.37 -3.92 3.71
N MET A 52 -12.62 -3.29 2.56
CA MET A 52 -11.78 -2.19 2.03
C MET A 52 -11.50 -1.08 3.05
N PRO A 53 -12.47 -0.58 3.84
CA PRO A 53 -12.19 0.46 4.83
C PRO A 53 -11.17 0.02 5.88
N THR A 54 -11.26 -1.23 6.35
CA THR A 54 -10.33 -1.82 7.31
C THR A 54 -8.95 -2.04 6.69
N ILE A 55 -8.89 -2.51 5.44
CA ILE A 55 -7.63 -2.70 4.71
C ILE A 55 -6.92 -1.35 4.56
N VAL A 56 -7.62 -0.32 4.08
CA VAL A 56 -7.04 1.03 3.89
C VAL A 56 -6.54 1.59 5.22
N LEU A 57 -7.33 1.48 6.29
CA LEU A 57 -6.92 1.92 7.62
C LEU A 57 -5.63 1.21 8.09
N MET A 58 -5.60 -0.12 8.01
CA MET A 58 -4.44 -0.91 8.39
C MET A 58 -3.22 -0.59 7.53
N THR A 59 -3.39 -0.36 6.23
CA THR A 59 -2.31 0.02 5.32
C THR A 59 -1.76 1.40 5.65
N VAL A 60 -2.61 2.39 5.95
CA VAL A 60 -2.17 3.74 6.35
C VAL A 60 -1.40 3.70 7.67
N LEU A 61 -1.90 2.97 8.67
CA LEU A 61 -1.21 2.80 9.95
C LEU A 61 0.12 2.06 9.79
N SER A 62 0.16 1.05 8.92
CA SER A 62 1.38 0.31 8.59
C SER A 62 2.40 1.18 7.84
N LEU A 63 1.95 2.02 6.89
CA LEU A 63 2.81 2.99 6.18
C LEU A 63 3.50 3.96 7.14
N GLY A 64 2.79 4.46 8.16
CA GLY A 64 3.40 5.30 9.20
C GLY A 64 4.54 4.61 9.95
N ASN A 65 4.41 3.31 10.22
CA ASN A 65 5.45 2.50 10.84
C ASN A 65 6.60 2.18 9.87
N VAL A 66 6.29 1.93 8.59
CA VAL A 66 7.29 1.66 7.54
C VAL A 66 8.09 2.90 7.19
N LEU A 67 7.53 4.11 7.25
CA LEU A 67 8.31 5.33 7.02
C LEU A 67 9.35 5.55 8.14
N ASN A 68 9.02 5.22 9.39
CA ASN A 68 9.96 5.29 10.51
C ASN A 68 10.98 4.14 10.51
N ALA A 69 10.55 2.89 10.29
CA ALA A 69 11.43 1.72 10.25
C ALA A 69 12.27 1.64 8.96
N GLY A 70 11.71 2.12 7.85
CA GLY A 70 12.32 2.17 6.54
C GLY A 70 13.33 3.28 6.40
N PHE A 71 13.17 4.42 7.10
CA PHE A 71 14.20 5.47 7.10
C PHE A 71 15.54 4.94 7.63
N ASP A 72 15.57 4.25 8.77
CA ASP A 72 16.82 3.69 9.32
C ASP A 72 17.43 2.59 8.44
N GLN A 73 16.60 1.77 7.79
CA GLN A 73 17.06 0.70 6.92
C GLN A 73 17.51 1.20 5.54
N ILE A 74 16.81 2.19 4.97
CA ILE A 74 17.13 2.84 3.69
C ILE A 74 18.35 3.74 3.87
N TYR A 75 18.43 4.52 4.96
CA TYR A 75 19.59 5.36 5.28
C TYR A 75 20.88 4.55 5.46
N ASN A 76 20.82 3.38 6.11
CA ASN A 76 21.97 2.47 6.22
C ASN A 76 22.34 1.73 4.92
N LEU A 77 21.41 1.62 3.96
CA LEU A 77 21.64 0.98 2.65
C LEU A 77 21.89 1.98 1.50
N TYR A 78 21.86 3.30 1.77
CA TYR A 78 22.25 4.34 0.83
C TYR A 78 23.78 4.30 0.60
N SER A 79 24.21 3.43 -0.30
CA SER A 79 25.56 3.42 -0.89
C SER A 79 25.49 4.00 -2.32
N PRO A 80 26.52 4.72 -2.81
CA PRO A 80 26.47 5.59 -4.01
C PRO A 80 26.12 4.92 -5.37
N VAL A 81 25.78 3.63 -5.40
CA VAL A 81 25.71 2.79 -6.61
C VAL A 81 24.29 2.66 -7.19
N VAL A 82 23.24 3.15 -6.52
CA VAL A 82 21.84 2.97 -6.97
C VAL A 82 21.25 4.21 -7.66
N TYR A 83 22.09 5.07 -8.26
CA TYR A 83 21.64 6.30 -8.95
C TYR A 83 21.03 6.07 -10.35
N GLN A 84 21.14 4.87 -10.93
CA GLN A 84 20.91 4.69 -12.38
C GLN A 84 19.59 4.04 -12.81
N THR A 85 18.75 3.54 -11.90
CA THR A 85 17.50 2.83 -12.29
C THR A 85 16.25 3.42 -11.64
N GLY A 86 16.25 4.74 -11.41
CA GLY A 86 15.12 5.49 -10.88
C GLY A 86 14.83 6.72 -11.74
N ASP A 87 14.47 6.53 -13.01
CA ASP A 87 13.91 7.63 -13.79
C ASP A 87 12.47 7.89 -13.29
N ILE A 88 12.40 8.77 -12.29
CA ILE A 88 11.19 9.39 -11.76
C ILE A 88 11.14 10.81 -12.35
N ILE A 89 9.96 11.42 -12.41
CA ILE A 89 9.70 12.79 -12.92
C ILE A 89 10.73 13.82 -12.41
N ASP A 90 11.32 13.62 -11.23
CA ASP A 90 12.33 14.50 -10.63
C ASP A 90 13.65 14.57 -11.42
N THR A 91 14.10 13.49 -12.08
CA THR A 91 15.32 13.50 -12.91
C THR A 91 15.10 14.26 -14.22
N TYR A 92 13.86 14.29 -14.73
CA TYR A 92 13.47 15.06 -15.91
C TYR A 92 13.45 16.57 -15.61
N VAL A 93 12.91 16.97 -14.45
CA VAL A 93 12.91 18.38 -14.00
C VAL A 93 14.34 18.87 -13.72
N TYR A 94 15.22 18.03 -13.15
CA TYR A 94 16.62 18.38 -12.94
C TYR A 94 17.40 18.53 -14.26
N ARG A 95 17.11 17.72 -15.29
CA ARG A 95 17.73 17.85 -16.62
C ARG A 95 17.28 19.12 -17.34
N LEU A 96 16.00 19.48 -17.24
CA LEU A 96 15.49 20.75 -17.79
C LEU A 96 16.05 21.96 -17.02
N GLY A 97 16.14 21.89 -15.70
CA GLY A 97 16.62 22.98 -14.85
C GLY A 97 18.12 23.26 -14.94
N ILE A 98 18.97 22.26 -15.18
CA ILE A 98 20.44 22.45 -15.17
C ILE A 98 21.10 22.30 -16.54
N GLN A 99 20.52 21.59 -17.53
CA GLN A 99 21.17 21.44 -18.85
C GLN A 99 20.68 22.40 -19.95
N GLN A 100 19.58 23.14 -19.77
CA GLN A 100 19.12 24.12 -20.78
C GLN A 100 19.14 25.59 -20.34
N ALA A 101 19.52 25.90 -19.10
CA ALA A 101 19.73 27.28 -18.62
C ALA A 101 18.67 28.30 -19.12
N GLN A 102 17.40 27.89 -19.23
CA GLN A 102 16.29 28.81 -19.51
C GLN A 102 15.68 29.26 -18.18
N TYR A 103 16.34 30.22 -17.55
CA TYR A 103 15.85 30.90 -16.34
C TYR A 103 14.76 31.96 -16.62
N SER A 104 14.24 32.07 -17.85
CA SER A 104 13.48 33.25 -18.31
C SER A 104 11.98 33.03 -18.59
N ILE A 105 11.34 31.96 -18.09
CA ILE A 105 9.88 31.77 -18.21
C ILE A 105 9.15 31.74 -16.86
N VAL A 106 9.85 32.10 -15.79
CA VAL A 106 9.24 32.29 -14.46
C VAL A 106 9.18 33.77 -14.06
N GLU A 107 9.69 34.66 -14.91
CA GLU A 107 9.64 36.11 -14.69
C GLU A 107 9.25 36.81 -16.00
N ASP A 108 8.01 36.56 -16.44
CA ASP A 108 7.08 37.48 -17.13
C ASP A 108 5.67 36.85 -17.19
#